data_AF-A0A1G6HB52-F1
#
_entry.id   AF-A0A1G6HB52-F1
#
_cell.length_a   1.000
_cell.length_b   1.000
_cell.length_c   1.000
_cell.angle_alpha   90.00
_cell.angle_beta   90.00
_cell.angle_gamma   90.00
#
_symmetry.space_group_name_H-M   'P 1'
#
loop_
_entity.id
_entity.type
_entity.pdbx_description
1 polymer ?
#
loop_
_entity_poly.entity_id
_entity_poly.type
_entity_poly.pdbx_seq_one_letter_code
_entity_poly.pdbx_strand_id
1 'polypeptide(L)'
;MNHIESLKGLTPKEIRKAVYLTQLMLIAISLPWTLLSRDFSLVNVIEVDIINMFIYGVIPALLIVSIDFISYRYFPKHWWDDGGVNQLIFSQINRLEIIGLSGIIAISEEWLFRGVMQHHLGFELTAIIFALIHVRYLKKPFLVINLLIVSISLGVIMDITNNLLVVITLHFIVDLTLGLYWRHQSGGTYYVSTTR
;
A
#
# COMPACT_ATOMS: atom_id res chain seq x y z
N MET A 1 -8.31 25.03 1.11
CA MET A 1 -7.04 24.62 0.49
C MET A 1 -7.16 23.19 0.02
N ASN A 2 -7.06 22.92 -1.28
CA ASN A 2 -7.08 21.55 -1.79
C ASN A 2 -5.74 20.89 -1.49
N HIS A 3 -5.71 19.75 -0.81
CA HIS A 3 -4.49 18.99 -0.50
C HIS A 3 -3.67 18.60 -1.76
N ILE A 4 -4.27 18.69 -2.95
CA ILE A 4 -3.65 18.51 -4.26
C ILE A 4 -2.82 19.75 -4.69
N GLU A 5 -3.18 20.96 -4.24
CA GLU A 5 -2.39 22.17 -4.50
C GLU A 5 -1.08 22.21 -3.70
N SER A 6 -1.04 21.59 -2.51
CA SER A 6 0.20 21.53 -1.71
C SER A 6 1.25 20.56 -2.24
N LEU A 7 0.90 19.71 -3.21
CA LEU A 7 1.84 18.84 -3.92
C LEU A 7 2.38 19.48 -5.21
N LYS A 8 1.77 20.58 -5.69
CA LYS A 8 2.31 21.35 -6.81
C LYS A 8 3.65 21.97 -6.39
N GLY A 9 4.74 21.41 -6.88
CA GLY A 9 6.09 21.92 -6.66
C GLY A 9 6.99 21.03 -5.79
N LEU A 10 6.50 19.92 -5.24
CA LEU A 10 7.35 18.96 -4.53
C LEU A 10 8.13 18.10 -5.52
N THR A 11 9.41 17.91 -5.23
CA THR A 11 10.30 17.02 -5.97
C THR A 11 10.00 15.54 -5.67
N PRO A 12 10.33 14.61 -6.59
CA PRO A 12 10.23 13.17 -6.33
C PRO A 12 10.86 12.71 -5.01
N LYS A 13 11.99 13.33 -4.62
CA LYS A 13 12.69 13.04 -3.37
C LYS A 13 11.88 13.47 -2.14
N GLU A 14 11.25 14.63 -2.18
CA GLU A 14 10.41 15.13 -1.07
C GLU A 14 9.16 14.28 -0.89
N ILE A 15 8.52 13.86 -1.99
CA ILE A 15 7.37 12.96 -1.94
C ILE A 15 7.78 11.61 -1.34
N ARG A 16 8.89 11.01 -1.78
CA ARG A 16 9.40 9.77 -1.17
C ARG A 16 9.74 9.94 0.31
N LYS A 17 10.34 11.07 0.69
CA LYS A 17 10.63 11.37 2.10
C LYS A 17 9.34 11.41 2.92
N ALA A 18 8.27 11.99 2.39
CA ALA A 18 6.96 11.96 3.04
C ALA A 18 6.44 10.52 3.20
N VAL A 19 6.58 9.67 2.17
CA VAL A 19 6.22 8.24 2.28
C VAL A 19 7.02 7.56 3.40
N TYR A 20 8.35 7.68 3.44
CA TYR A 20 9.14 7.12 4.53
C TYR A 20 8.76 7.67 5.91
N LEU A 21 8.44 8.97 6.01
CA LEU A 21 8.00 9.58 7.26
C LEU A 21 6.66 8.99 7.71
N THR A 22 5.71 8.77 6.79
CA THR A 22 4.45 8.11 7.13
C THR A 22 4.70 6.69 7.65
N GLN A 23 5.54 5.88 6.99
CA GLN A 23 5.85 4.52 7.44
C GLN A 23 6.51 4.52 8.83
N LEU A 24 7.42 5.46 9.09
CA LEU A 24 8.02 5.65 10.41
C LEU A 24 6.98 6.01 11.48
N MET A 25 6.02 6.88 11.15
CA MET A 25 4.93 7.23 12.07
C MET A 25 4.03 6.03 12.36
N LEU A 26 3.70 5.20 11.36
CA LEU A 26 2.90 3.98 11.56
C LEU A 26 3.61 3.02 12.52
N ILE A 27 4.91 2.80 12.34
CA ILE A 27 5.73 1.97 13.24
C ILE A 27 5.79 2.60 14.65
N ALA A 28 5.99 3.91 14.73
CA ALA A 28 6.08 4.63 16.02
C ALA A 28 4.76 4.60 16.81
N ILE A 29 3.63 4.44 16.15
CA ILE A 29 2.32 4.27 16.80
C ILE A 29 2.08 2.78 17.14
N SER A 30 2.44 1.87 16.23
CA SER A 30 2.14 0.45 16.39
C SER A 30 2.96 -0.24 17.48
N LEU A 31 4.25 0.12 17.63
CA LEU A 31 5.14 -0.50 18.62
C LEU A 31 4.72 -0.19 20.06
N PRO A 32 4.49 1.08 20.48
CA PRO A 32 4.00 1.35 21.82
C PRO A 32 2.65 0.70 22.12
N TRP A 33 1.72 0.67 21.15
CA TRP A 33 0.43 0.00 21.33
C TRP A 33 0.63 -1.49 21.62
N THR A 34 1.45 -2.16 20.82
CA THR A 34 1.81 -3.57 21.01
C THR A 34 2.38 -3.82 22.41
N LEU A 35 3.32 -2.98 22.85
CA LEU A 35 3.98 -3.15 24.15
C LEU A 35 3.06 -2.83 25.34
N LEU A 36 2.20 -1.81 25.23
CA LEU A 36 1.32 -1.36 26.32
C LEU A 36 0.10 -2.26 26.49
N SER A 37 -0.43 -2.84 25.41
CA SER A 37 -1.54 -3.79 25.47
C SER A 37 -1.18 -5.08 26.22
N ARG A 38 0.13 -5.37 26.40
CA ARG A 38 0.68 -6.64 26.90
C ARG A 38 0.19 -7.85 26.12
N ASP A 39 -0.31 -7.60 24.90
CA ASP A 39 -0.90 -8.61 24.06
C ASP A 39 0.15 -9.10 23.06
N PHE A 40 0.86 -10.17 23.44
CA PHE A 40 1.82 -10.82 22.58
C PHE A 40 1.15 -11.72 21.52
N SER A 41 -0.18 -11.65 21.33
CA SER A 41 -0.85 -12.31 20.20
C SER A 41 -0.24 -11.94 18.85
N LEU A 42 0.35 -10.74 18.75
CA LEU A 42 1.14 -10.31 17.60
C LEU A 42 2.33 -11.22 17.28
N VAL A 43 2.94 -11.88 18.27
CA VAL A 43 3.99 -12.89 18.07
C VAL A 43 3.38 -14.19 17.52
N ASN A 44 2.15 -14.51 17.92
CA ASN A 44 1.46 -15.73 17.49
C ASN A 44 0.94 -15.66 16.05
N VAL A 45 0.84 -14.48 15.47
CA VAL A 45 0.46 -14.29 14.05
C VAL A 45 1.66 -14.21 13.12
N ILE A 46 2.90 -14.27 13.64
CA ILE A 46 4.11 -14.27 12.83
C ILE A 46 4.63 -15.71 12.75
N GLU A 47 4.17 -16.42 11.73
CA GLU A 47 4.60 -17.79 11.45
C GLU A 47 5.04 -17.91 9.99
N VAL A 48 6.20 -18.53 9.75
CA VAL A 48 6.66 -18.83 8.40
C VAL A 48 5.92 -20.07 7.89
N ASP A 49 4.78 -19.83 7.25
CA ASP A 49 3.99 -20.86 6.57
C ASP A 49 4.03 -20.61 5.05
N ILE A 50 4.92 -21.33 4.37
CA ILE A 50 5.16 -21.17 2.93
C ILE A 50 3.90 -21.50 2.12
N ILE A 51 3.10 -22.46 2.57
CA ILE A 51 1.90 -22.89 1.85
C ILE A 51 0.85 -21.78 1.91
N ASN A 52 0.57 -21.26 3.11
CA ASN A 52 -0.38 -20.16 3.26
C ASN A 52 0.12 -18.87 2.61
N MET A 53 1.42 -18.56 2.68
CA MET A 53 2.00 -17.42 1.97
C MET A 53 1.81 -17.53 0.45
N PHE A 54 1.89 -18.74 -0.11
CA PHE A 54 1.63 -18.96 -1.53
C PHE A 54 0.13 -18.89 -1.87
N ILE A 55 -0.71 -19.65 -1.16
CA ILE A 55 -2.14 -19.79 -1.46
C ILE A 55 -2.92 -18.51 -1.15
N TYR A 56 -2.62 -17.86 -0.03
CA TYR A 56 -3.35 -16.68 0.45
C TYR A 56 -2.55 -15.38 0.30
N GLY A 57 -1.24 -15.44 0.08
CA GLY A 57 -0.44 -14.26 -0.23
C GLY A 57 -0.28 -14.04 -1.74
N VAL A 58 0.42 -14.95 -2.41
CA VAL A 58 0.82 -14.81 -3.82
C VAL A 58 -0.38 -14.88 -4.78
N ILE A 59 -1.21 -15.93 -4.68
CA ILE A 59 -2.33 -16.11 -5.63
C ILE A 59 -3.32 -14.93 -5.58
N PRO A 60 -3.80 -14.46 -4.41
CA PRO A 60 -4.69 -13.30 -4.33
C PRO A 60 -4.02 -12.02 -4.81
N ALA A 61 -2.73 -11.81 -4.51
CA ALA A 61 -2.02 -10.63 -5.02
C ALA A 61 -1.99 -10.60 -6.56
N LEU A 62 -1.70 -11.73 -7.21
CA LEU A 62 -1.73 -11.83 -8.66
C LEU A 62 -3.14 -11.58 -9.22
N LEU A 63 -4.19 -12.04 -8.54
CA LEU A 63 -5.57 -11.78 -8.92
C LEU A 63 -5.90 -10.29 -8.82
N ILE A 64 -5.57 -9.64 -7.69
CA ILE A 64 -5.79 -8.20 -7.47
C ILE A 64 -5.08 -7.38 -8.54
N VAL A 65 -3.79 -7.64 -8.76
CA VAL A 65 -2.99 -6.96 -9.78
C VAL A 65 -3.57 -7.17 -11.19
N SER A 66 -4.06 -8.37 -11.49
CA SER A 66 -4.69 -8.66 -12.79
C SER A 66 -5.97 -7.85 -12.95
N ILE A 67 -6.82 -7.77 -11.91
CA ILE A 67 -8.04 -6.96 -11.91
C ILE A 67 -7.70 -5.48 -12.07
N ASP A 68 -6.68 -4.96 -11.37
CA ASP A 68 -6.22 -3.58 -11.50
C ASP A 68 -5.78 -3.28 -12.93
N PHE A 69 -4.96 -4.15 -13.56
CA PHE A 69 -4.52 -3.93 -14.94
C PHE A 69 -5.63 -4.03 -15.97
N ILE A 70 -6.54 -5.00 -15.82
CA ILE A 70 -7.73 -5.13 -16.68
C ILE A 70 -8.57 -3.85 -16.55
N SER A 71 -8.86 -3.44 -15.32
CA SER A 71 -9.65 -2.24 -15.05
C SER A 71 -8.96 -0.98 -15.58
N TYR A 72 -7.63 -0.87 -15.46
CA TYR A 72 -6.84 0.21 -16.04
C TYR A 72 -6.86 0.23 -17.58
N ARG A 73 -7.07 -0.93 -18.23
CA ARG A 73 -7.16 -1.07 -19.69
C ARG A 73 -8.54 -0.70 -20.23
N TYR A 74 -9.61 -0.98 -19.48
CA TYR A 74 -11.00 -0.80 -19.94
C TYR A 74 -11.68 0.45 -19.40
N PHE A 75 -11.31 0.92 -18.21
CA PHE A 75 -11.94 2.09 -17.60
C PHE A 75 -11.26 3.41 -18.03
N PRO A 76 -11.96 4.55 -17.92
CA PRO A 76 -11.38 5.84 -18.24
C PRO A 76 -10.12 6.13 -17.41
N LYS A 77 -9.04 6.56 -18.07
CA LYS A 77 -7.74 6.85 -17.42
C LYS A 77 -7.86 7.83 -16.24
N HIS A 78 -8.78 8.79 -16.31
CA HIS A 78 -8.99 9.78 -15.25
C HIS A 78 -9.56 9.19 -13.95
N TRP A 79 -10.12 7.97 -13.96
CA TRP A 79 -10.55 7.26 -12.75
C TRP A 79 -9.36 6.79 -11.91
N TRP A 80 -8.25 6.48 -12.57
CA TRP A 80 -6.99 6.03 -11.96
C TRP A 80 -6.03 7.17 -11.64
N ASP A 81 -6.43 8.42 -11.90
CA ASP A 81 -5.59 9.60 -11.69
C ASP A 81 -5.54 9.97 -10.19
N ASP A 82 -4.42 9.60 -9.57
CA ASP A 82 -4.04 9.94 -8.20
C ASP A 82 -3.36 11.33 -8.09
N GLY A 83 -3.38 12.12 -9.17
CA GLY A 83 -2.67 13.39 -9.28
C GLY A 83 -1.21 13.24 -9.75
N GLY A 84 -0.82 12.07 -10.27
CA GLY A 84 0.54 11.79 -10.75
C GLY A 84 1.52 11.45 -9.63
N VAL A 85 1.04 11.26 -8.41
CA VAL A 85 1.89 11.10 -7.23
C VAL A 85 2.63 9.76 -7.27
N ASN A 86 1.98 8.66 -7.64
CA ASN A 86 2.63 7.36 -7.79
C ASN A 86 3.74 7.40 -8.86
N GLN A 87 3.51 8.12 -9.97
CA GLN A 87 4.55 8.32 -10.99
C GLN A 87 5.77 9.06 -10.42
N LEU A 88 5.55 10.08 -9.58
CA LEU A 88 6.63 10.82 -8.92
C LEU A 88 7.36 9.99 -7.86
N ILE A 89 6.64 9.26 -7.00
CA ILE A 89 7.22 8.36 -5.99
C ILE A 89 8.24 7.42 -6.64
N PHE A 90 7.82 6.73 -7.70
CA PHE A 90 8.63 5.71 -8.38
C PHE A 90 9.53 6.24 -9.50
N SER A 91 9.49 7.56 -9.77
CA SER A 91 10.41 8.18 -10.71
C SER A 91 11.84 8.22 -10.16
N GLN A 92 12.83 8.05 -11.05
CA GLN A 92 14.25 8.22 -10.73
C GLN A 92 14.82 7.26 -9.66
N ILE A 93 14.14 6.15 -9.37
CA ILE A 93 14.64 5.09 -8.49
C ILE A 93 14.82 3.76 -9.23
N ASN A 94 15.79 2.98 -8.77
CA ASN A 94 16.11 1.67 -9.35
C ASN A 94 15.19 0.57 -8.77
N ARG A 95 15.26 -0.64 -9.36
CA ARG A 95 14.37 -1.74 -8.97
C ARG A 95 14.57 -2.20 -7.52
N LEU A 96 15.79 -2.14 -6.99
CA LEU A 96 16.07 -2.51 -5.60
C LEU A 96 15.48 -1.50 -4.62
N GLU A 97 15.52 -0.22 -4.97
CA GLU A 97 14.86 0.84 -4.19
C GLU A 97 13.34 0.65 -4.16
N ILE A 98 12.73 0.19 -5.25
CA ILE A 98 11.29 -0.13 -5.30
C ILE A 98 10.98 -1.32 -4.39
N ILE A 99 11.76 -2.39 -4.47
CA ILE A 99 11.61 -3.56 -3.59
C ILE A 99 11.70 -3.13 -2.12
N GLY A 100 12.70 -2.32 -1.76
CA GLY A 100 12.86 -1.81 -0.39
C GLY A 100 11.68 -0.94 0.05
N LEU A 101 11.24 -0.01 -0.80
CA LEU A 101 10.12 0.89 -0.50
C LEU A 101 8.81 0.12 -0.31
N SER A 102 8.44 -0.75 -1.26
CA SER A 102 7.25 -1.59 -1.17
C SER A 102 7.28 -2.52 0.05
N GLY A 103 8.46 -3.05 0.41
CA GLY A 103 8.62 -3.87 1.61
C GLY A 103 8.36 -3.08 2.89
N ILE A 104 8.93 -1.88 3.01
CA ILE A 104 8.72 -1.01 4.19
C ILE A 104 7.26 -0.60 4.32
N ILE A 105 6.60 -0.25 3.21
CA ILE A 105 5.17 0.09 3.20
C ILE A 105 4.35 -1.11 3.68
N ALA A 106 4.46 -2.25 3.01
CA ALA A 106 3.69 -3.45 3.35
C ALA A 106 3.89 -3.89 4.81
N ILE A 107 5.13 -3.90 5.30
CA ILE A 107 5.41 -4.28 6.69
C ILE A 107 4.77 -3.30 7.67
N SER A 108 4.98 -1.99 7.49
CA SER A 108 4.52 -1.02 8.48
C SER A 108 3.01 -0.82 8.47
N GLU A 109 2.38 -0.85 7.29
CA GLU A 109 0.93 -0.76 7.17
C GLU A 109 0.26 -2.01 7.73
N GLU A 110 0.63 -3.23 7.29
CA GLU A 110 -0.02 -4.43 7.79
C GLU A 110 0.23 -4.66 9.29
N TRP A 111 1.41 -4.28 9.81
CA TRP A 111 1.65 -4.33 11.25
C TRP A 111 0.67 -3.48 12.02
N LEU A 112 0.46 -2.21 11.61
CA LEU A 112 -0.51 -1.35 12.28
C LEU A 112 -1.94 -1.83 12.05
N PHE A 113 -2.35 -2.06 10.81
CA PHE A 113 -3.74 -2.28 10.47
C PHE A 113 -4.20 -3.70 10.82
N ARG A 114 -3.46 -4.74 10.45
CA ARG A 114 -3.85 -6.14 10.72
C ARG A 114 -3.35 -6.63 12.06
N GLY A 115 -2.09 -6.32 12.35
CA GLY A 115 -1.46 -6.75 13.58
C GLY A 115 -2.06 -6.09 14.82
N VAL A 116 -2.26 -4.77 14.80
CA VAL A 116 -2.70 -4.00 15.97
C VAL A 116 -4.18 -3.64 15.89
N MET A 117 -4.59 -2.90 14.86
CA MET A 117 -5.91 -2.29 14.82
C MET A 117 -7.03 -3.30 14.62
N GLN A 118 -6.90 -4.25 13.69
CA GLN A 118 -7.93 -5.25 13.43
C GLN A 118 -8.16 -6.14 14.66
N HIS A 119 -7.07 -6.51 15.35
CA HIS A 119 -7.13 -7.28 16.59
C HIS A 119 -7.87 -6.55 17.72
N HIS A 120 -7.66 -5.24 17.88
CA HIS A 120 -8.24 -4.47 19.00
C HIS A 120 -9.56 -3.74 18.68
N LEU A 121 -9.77 -3.33 17.44
CA LEU A 121 -10.91 -2.51 17.01
C LEU A 121 -11.88 -3.28 16.11
N GLY A 122 -11.49 -4.48 15.67
CA GLY A 122 -12.26 -5.28 14.72
C GLY A 122 -12.04 -4.88 13.26
N PHE A 123 -12.60 -5.70 12.39
CA PHE A 123 -12.46 -5.63 10.94
C PHE A 123 -13.01 -4.31 10.36
N GLU A 124 -14.24 -3.94 10.74
CA GLU A 124 -14.99 -2.82 10.13
C GLU A 124 -14.33 -1.48 10.45
N LEU A 125 -14.00 -1.24 11.72
CA LEU A 125 -13.36 0.01 12.15
C LEU A 125 -11.97 0.16 11.53
N THR A 126 -11.23 -0.93 11.41
CA THR A 126 -9.90 -0.92 10.76
C THR A 126 -10.01 -0.54 9.29
N ALA A 127 -10.96 -1.11 8.54
CA ALA A 127 -11.19 -0.77 7.14
C ALA A 127 -11.60 0.70 6.96
N ILE A 128 -12.47 1.23 7.84
CA ILE A 128 -12.88 2.64 7.82
C ILE A 128 -11.67 3.56 8.08
N ILE A 129 -10.88 3.30 9.13
CA ILE A 129 -9.73 4.14 9.46
C ILE A 129 -8.69 4.07 8.35
N PHE A 130 -8.43 2.89 7.79
CA PHE A 130 -7.54 2.72 6.65
C PHE A 130 -7.97 3.60 5.47
N ALA A 131 -9.26 3.63 5.11
CA ALA A 131 -9.74 4.50 4.05
C ALA A 131 -9.59 6.00 4.39
N LEU A 132 -9.85 6.39 5.65
CA LEU A 132 -9.79 7.79 6.09
C LEU A 132 -8.38 8.37 6.10
N ILE A 133 -7.35 7.57 6.43
CA ILE A 133 -5.96 8.05 6.38
C ILE A 133 -5.47 8.27 4.95
N HIS A 134 -6.11 7.63 3.96
CA HIS A 134 -5.84 7.81 2.53
C HIS A 134 -6.52 9.07 1.98
N VAL A 135 -6.26 10.21 2.61
CA VAL A 135 -6.88 11.51 2.31
C VAL A 135 -6.75 11.93 0.83
N ARG A 136 -5.67 11.48 0.15
CA ARG A 136 -5.45 11.68 -1.29
C ARG A 136 -6.56 11.06 -2.13
N TYR A 137 -7.08 9.90 -1.72
CA TYR A 137 -8.07 9.15 -2.46
C TYR A 137 -9.50 9.57 -2.12
N LEU A 138 -9.78 10.11 -0.94
CA LEU A 138 -11.15 10.43 -0.49
C LEU A 138 -11.98 11.29 -1.48
N LYS A 139 -11.33 12.09 -2.35
CA LYS A 139 -12.00 12.89 -3.39
C LYS A 139 -12.14 12.19 -4.75
N LYS A 140 -11.70 10.94 -4.86
CA LYS A 140 -11.60 10.14 -6.09
C LYS A 140 -12.37 8.83 -5.86
N PRO A 141 -13.69 8.79 -6.15
CA PRO A 141 -14.57 7.68 -5.76
C PRO A 141 -14.04 6.30 -6.18
N PHE A 142 -13.53 6.21 -7.42
CA PHE A 142 -12.96 4.97 -7.93
C PHE A 142 -11.75 4.49 -7.13
N LEU A 143 -10.81 5.38 -6.79
CA LEU A 143 -9.63 5.04 -5.99
C LEU A 143 -10.00 4.63 -4.56
N VAL A 144 -11.03 5.25 -3.96
CA VAL A 144 -11.55 4.83 -2.64
C VAL A 144 -12.14 3.43 -2.70
N ILE A 145 -12.94 3.13 -3.73
CA ILE A 145 -13.53 1.80 -3.90
C ILE A 145 -12.43 0.75 -4.09
N ASN A 146 -11.44 1.02 -4.96
CA ASN A 146 -10.33 0.10 -5.18
C ASN A 146 -9.55 -0.15 -3.89
N LEU A 147 -9.21 0.92 -3.17
CA LEU A 147 -8.52 0.87 -1.88
C LEU A 147 -9.31 0.03 -0.85
N LEU A 148 -10.62 0.24 -0.75
CA LEU A 148 -11.48 -0.50 0.17
C LEU A 148 -11.54 -1.98 -0.17
N ILE A 149 -11.66 -2.34 -1.45
CA ILE A 149 -11.65 -3.74 -1.89
C ILE A 149 -10.35 -4.43 -1.48
N VAL A 150 -9.21 -3.79 -1.72
CA VAL A 150 -7.89 -4.31 -1.32
C VAL A 150 -7.79 -4.43 0.20
N SER A 151 -8.19 -3.40 0.94
CA SER A 151 -8.15 -3.40 2.41
C SER A 151 -9.05 -4.46 3.04
N ILE A 152 -10.27 -4.65 2.51
CA ILE A 152 -11.20 -5.71 2.91
C ILE A 152 -10.58 -7.07 2.61
N SER A 153 -9.97 -7.25 1.43
CA SER A 153 -9.33 -8.52 1.05
C SER A 153 -8.19 -8.88 2.00
N LEU A 154 -7.33 -7.92 2.34
CA LEU A 154 -6.27 -8.09 3.33
C LEU A 154 -6.82 -8.46 4.71
N GLY A 155 -7.87 -7.76 5.16
CA GLY A 155 -8.51 -8.05 6.44
C GLY A 155 -9.13 -9.45 6.49
N VAL A 156 -9.82 -9.89 5.43
CA VAL A 156 -10.42 -11.22 5.34
C VAL A 156 -9.35 -12.29 5.33
N ILE A 157 -8.25 -12.07 4.61
CA ILE A 157 -7.13 -13.02 4.59
C ILE A 157 -6.47 -13.09 5.96
N MET A 158 -6.30 -11.97 6.67
CA MET A 158 -5.85 -11.98 8.05
C MET A 158 -6.76 -12.83 8.95
N ASP A 159 -8.08 -12.69 8.85
CA ASP A 159 -9.02 -13.45 9.68
C ASP A 159 -9.00 -14.95 9.36
N ILE A 160 -8.79 -15.32 8.10
CA ILE A 160 -8.74 -16.73 7.66
C ILE A 160 -7.42 -17.39 8.06
N THR A 161 -6.29 -16.72 7.82
CA THR A 161 -4.97 -17.33 8.01
C THR A 161 -4.36 -17.06 9.37
N ASN A 162 -4.87 -16.05 10.10
CA ASN A 162 -4.31 -15.54 11.34
C ASN A 162 -2.78 -15.34 11.24
N ASN A 163 -2.31 -14.84 10.09
CA ASN A 163 -0.89 -14.82 9.77
C ASN A 163 -0.50 -13.50 9.08
N LEU A 164 0.30 -12.71 9.79
CA LEU A 164 0.74 -11.39 9.36
C LEU A 164 1.69 -11.46 8.16
N LEU A 165 2.52 -12.51 8.05
CA LEU A 165 3.44 -12.67 6.92
C LEU A 165 2.69 -12.96 5.62
N VAL A 166 1.53 -13.60 5.68
CA VAL A 166 0.66 -13.85 4.52
C VAL A 166 0.13 -12.52 3.95
N VAL A 167 -0.44 -11.66 4.78
CA VAL A 167 -0.97 -10.36 4.34
C VAL A 167 0.13 -9.38 3.95
N ILE A 168 1.28 -9.40 4.62
CA ILE A 168 2.48 -8.64 4.20
C ILE A 168 2.92 -9.09 2.81
N THR A 169 2.96 -10.41 2.56
CA THR A 169 3.35 -10.96 1.24
C THR A 169 2.39 -10.49 0.15
N LEU A 170 1.08 -10.54 0.42
CA LEU A 170 0.06 -10.07 -0.52
C LEU A 170 0.28 -8.59 -0.84
N HIS A 171 0.30 -7.73 0.18
CA HIS A 171 0.42 -6.29 0.04
C HIS A 171 1.74 -5.94 -0.67
N PHE A 172 2.85 -6.55 -0.26
CA PHE A 172 4.15 -6.36 -0.90
C PHE A 172 4.14 -6.64 -2.39
N ILE A 173 3.51 -7.75 -2.83
CA ILE A 173 3.45 -8.11 -4.25
C ILE A 173 2.61 -7.10 -5.05
N VAL A 174 1.48 -6.66 -4.50
CA VAL A 174 0.63 -5.62 -5.11
C VAL A 174 1.43 -4.34 -5.29
N ASP A 175 2.04 -3.84 -4.22
CA ASP A 175 2.82 -2.60 -4.22
C ASP A 175 4.06 -2.66 -5.11
N LEU A 176 4.78 -3.78 -5.07
CA LEU A 176 5.96 -3.99 -5.90
C LEU A 176 5.56 -3.97 -7.38
N THR A 177 4.48 -4.66 -7.74
CA THR A 177 4.05 -4.76 -9.14
C THR A 177 3.58 -3.41 -9.67
N LEU A 178 2.77 -2.68 -8.89
CA LEU A 178 2.33 -1.33 -9.23
C LEU A 178 3.51 -0.34 -9.27
N GLY A 179 4.45 -0.45 -8.33
CA GLY A 179 5.65 0.38 -8.29
C GLY A 179 6.56 0.18 -9.50
N LEU A 180 6.78 -1.08 -9.91
CA LEU A 180 7.51 -1.42 -11.13
C LEU A 180 6.80 -0.90 -12.39
N TYR A 181 5.48 -1.02 -12.44
CA TYR A 181 4.66 -0.49 -13.53
C TYR A 181 4.81 1.04 -13.67
N TRP A 182 4.65 1.77 -12.56
CA TRP A 182 4.76 3.23 -12.58
C TRP A 182 6.18 3.70 -12.89
N ARG A 183 7.21 3.01 -12.41
CA ARG A 183 8.60 3.28 -12.79
C ARG A 183 8.81 3.15 -14.30
N HIS A 184 8.24 2.11 -14.93
CA HIS A 184 8.33 1.93 -16.38
C HIS A 184 7.64 3.09 -17.12
N GLN A 185 6.45 3.51 -16.64
CA GLN A 185 5.71 4.61 -17.24
C GLN A 185 6.43 5.97 -17.09
N SER A 186 7.02 6.24 -15.92
CA SER A 186 7.79 7.47 -15.63
C SER A 186 9.09 7.55 -16.44
N GLY A 187 9.70 6.40 -16.75
CA GLY A 187 10.87 6.34 -17.63
C GLY A 187 10.59 6.81 -19.05
N GLY A 188 9.38 6.59 -19.58
CA GLY A 188 8.99 7.02 -20.93
C GLY A 188 8.78 8.54 -21.06
N THR A 189 8.31 9.20 -20.01
CA THR A 189 7.94 10.63 -20.06
C THR A 189 9.16 11.55 -19.92
N TYR A 190 10.20 11.14 -19.20
CA TYR A 190 11.43 11.94 -19.02
C TYR A 190 12.27 12.09 -20.29
N TYR A 191 12.21 11.11 -21.22
CA TYR A 191 12.94 11.22 -22.50
C TYR A 191 12.30 12.22 -23.47
N VAL A 192 11.00 12.53 -23.33
CA VAL A 192 10.29 13.43 -24.25
C VAL A 192 10.43 14.89 -23.83
N SER A 193 10.68 15.18 -22.54
CA SER A 193 10.81 16.55 -22.03
C SER A 193 12.25 17.12 -22.04
N THR A 194 13.27 16.32 -22.33
CA THR A 194 14.68 16.77 -22.43
C THR A 194 15.15 17.01 -23.86
N THR A 195 14.26 16.89 -24.85
CA THR A 195 14.55 17.13 -26.28
C THR A 195 13.67 18.22 -26.90
N ARG A 196 13.32 19.26 -26.13
CA ARG A 196 12.74 20.50 -26.67
C ARG A 196 13.41 21.71 -26.07
#